data_AF-A0A5E6XI96-F1
#
_entry.id   AF-A0A5E6XI96-F1
#
_cell.length_a   1.000
_cell.length_b   1.000
_cell.length_c   1.000
_cell.angle_alpha   90.00
_cell.angle_beta   90.00
_cell.angle_gamma   90.00
#
_symmetry.space_group_name_H-M   'P 1'
#
loop_
_entity.id
_entity.type
_entity.pdbx_description
1 polymer ?
#
loop_
_entity_poly.entity_id
_entity_poly.type
_entity_poly.pdbx_seq_one_letter_code
_entity_poly.pdbx_strand_id
1 'polypeptide(L)' 'MEYLHLFGYVAYAYMWSRMAAVARDSLVQDPAFYGAKLASAGFFFERLLPRTLSLQASIRAGSASLFELDATQF' A
#
# COMPACT_ATOMS: atom_id res chain seq x y z
N MET A 1 2.42 -12.35 9.19
CA MET A 1 1.27 -11.95 8.32
C MET A 1 1.57 -10.66 7.57
N GLU A 2 2.53 -9.85 8.05
CA GLU A 2 2.84 -8.53 7.49
C GLU A 2 3.31 -8.56 6.03
N TYR A 3 4.06 -9.60 5.63
CA TYR A 3 4.55 -9.70 4.26
C TYR A 3 3.43 -9.72 3.23
N LEU A 4 2.36 -10.50 3.47
CA LEU A 4 1.23 -10.58 2.56
C LEU A 4 0.51 -9.23 2.43
N HIS A 5 0.35 -8.51 3.54
CA HIS A 5 -0.21 -7.15 3.51
C HIS A 5 0.69 -6.18 2.73
N LEU A 6 1.99 -6.19 2.99
CA LEU A 6 2.95 -5.34 2.27
C LEU A 6 2.90 -5.63 0.76
N PHE A 7 2.95 -6.91 0.39
CA PHE A 7 2.85 -7.33 -1.01
C PHE A 7 1.53 -6.86 -1.64
N GLY A 8 0.41 -7.01 -0.93
CA GLY A 8 -0.89 -6.50 -1.37
C GLY A 8 -0.85 -4.99 -1.68
N TYR A 9 -0.29 -4.17 -0.80
CA TYR A 9 -0.13 -2.73 -1.05
C TYR A 9 0.72 -2.44 -2.30
N VAL A 10 1.81 -3.18 -2.50
CA VAL A 10 2.67 -3.01 -3.69
C VAL A 10 1.93 -3.40 -4.98
N ALA A 11 1.19 -4.52 -4.98
CA ALA A 11 0.37 -4.93 -6.11
C ALA A 11 -0.72 -3.89 -6.45
N TYR A 12 -1.38 -3.34 -5.44
CA TYR A 12 -2.36 -2.26 -5.64
C TYR A 12 -1.71 -0.97 -6.13
N ALA A 13 -0.53 -0.59 -5.62
CA ALA A 13 0.21 0.57 -6.10
C ALA A 13 0.51 0.43 -7.61
N TYR A 14 0.97 -0.75 -8.03
CA TYR A 14 1.21 -1.04 -9.45
C TYR A 14 -0.05 -0.87 -10.30
N MET A 15 -1.20 -1.38 -9.84
CA MET A 15 -2.47 -1.23 -10.56
C MET A 15 -2.95 0.23 -10.61
N TRP A 16 -2.83 0.97 -9.52
CA TRP A 16 -3.16 2.40 -9.51
C TRP A 16 -2.25 3.21 -10.44
N SER A 17 -0.95 2.94 -10.47
CA SER A 17 -0.04 3.60 -11.42
C SER A 17 -0.43 3.34 -12.87
N ARG A 18 -0.80 2.10 -13.22
CA ARG A 18 -1.28 1.74 -14.57
C ARG A 18 -2.57 2.46 -14.93
N MET A 19 -3.55 2.48 -14.03
CA MET A 19 -4.81 3.21 -14.24
C MET A 19 -4.59 4.72 -14.35
N ALA A 20 -3.72 5.30 -13.52
CA ALA A 20 -3.40 6.72 -13.54
C ALA A 20 -2.74 7.14 -14.86
N ALA A 21 -1.83 6.32 -15.40
CA ALA A 21 -1.22 6.58 -16.71
C ALA A 21 -2.29 6.72 -17.81
N VAL A 22 -3.18 5.72 -17.92
CA VAL A 22 -4.28 5.75 -18.89
C VAL A 22 -5.25 6.91 -18.66
N ALA A 23 -5.55 7.22 -17.39
CA ALA A 23 -6.47 8.29 -17.02
C ALA A 23 -5.92 9.68 -17.40
N ARG A 24 -4.61 9.91 -17.28
CA ARG A 24 -4.02 11.17 -17.76
C ARG A 24 -4.15 11.32 -19.27
N ASP A 25 -3.85 10.25 -20.02
CA ASP A 25 -3.86 10.30 -21.49
C ASP A 25 -5.29 10.47 -22.04
N SER A 26 -6.29 9.96 -21.31
CA SER A 26 -7.70 10.01 -21.71
C SER A 26 -8.49 11.14 -21.05
N LEU A 27 -7.84 11.99 -20.25
CA LEU A 27 -8.52 12.98 -19.39
C LEU A 27 -9.49 13.89 -20.15
N VAL A 28 -9.13 14.28 -21.38
CA VAL A 28 -9.96 15.17 -22.23
C VAL A 28 -11.24 14.49 -22.75
N GLN A 29 -11.29 13.15 -22.77
CA GLN A 29 -12.44 12.40 -23.29
C GLN A 29 -13.58 12.35 -22.27
N ASP A 30 -13.24 12.18 -21.00
CA ASP A 30 -14.18 12.23 -19.87
C ASP A 30 -13.48 12.80 -18.62
N PRO A 31 -13.43 14.15 -18.49
CA PRO A 31 -12.71 14.79 -17.40
C PRO A 31 -13.23 14.40 -16.01
N ALA A 32 -14.52 14.10 -15.89
CA ALA A 32 -15.13 13.74 -14.61
C ALA A 32 -14.66 12.36 -14.15
N PHE A 33 -14.77 11.35 -15.03
CA PHE A 33 -14.38 9.99 -14.70
C PHE A 33 -12.86 9.85 -14.50
N TYR A 34 -12.07 10.37 -15.43
CA TYR A 34 -10.61 10.24 -15.36
C TYR A 34 -10.01 11.14 -14.27
N GLY A 35 -10.57 12.33 -14.04
CA GLY A 35 -10.21 13.17 -12.90
C GLY A 35 -10.45 12.45 -11.56
N ALA A 36 -11.60 11.80 -11.39
CA ALA A 36 -11.90 11.00 -10.20
C ALA A 36 -10.93 9.82 -10.01
N LYS A 37 -10.51 9.16 -11.11
CA LYS A 37 -9.49 8.09 -11.07
C LYS A 37 -8.14 8.60 -10.60
N LEU A 38 -7.70 9.75 -11.10
CA LEU A 38 -6.43 10.37 -10.68
C LEU A 38 -6.48 10.79 -9.21
N ALA A 39 -7.58 11.40 -8.77
CA ALA A 39 -7.76 11.78 -7.36
C ALA A 39 -7.74 10.55 -6.43
N SER A 40 -8.42 9.46 -6.82
CA SER A 40 -8.43 8.21 -6.05
C SER A 40 -7.04 7.57 -5.96
N ALA A 41 -6.28 7.59 -7.06
CA ALA A 41 -4.90 7.13 -7.06
C ALA A 41 -4.04 7.98 -6.12
N GLY A 42 -4.13 9.32 -6.20
CA GLY A 42 -3.42 10.23 -5.30
C GLY A 42 -3.70 9.93 -3.83
N PHE A 43 -4.96 9.77 -3.44
CA PHE A 43 -5.33 9.37 -2.09
C PHE A 43 -4.69 8.04 -1.66
N PHE A 44 -4.66 7.03 -2.53
CA PHE A 44 -4.01 5.76 -2.23
C PHE A 44 -2.52 5.93 -1.95
N PHE A 45 -1.80 6.66 -2.80
CA PHE A 45 -0.36 6.88 -2.65
C PHE A 45 -0.02 7.74 -1.43
N GLU A 46 -0.84 8.74 -1.11
CA GLU A 46 -0.57 9.66 0.00
C GLU A 46 -1.00 9.10 1.36
N ARG A 47 -2.09 8.34 1.43
CA ARG A 47 -2.74 7.98 2.70
C ARG A 47 -2.68 6.50 3.04
N LEU A 48 -2.64 5.62 2.04
CA LEU A 48 -2.69 4.17 2.25
C LEU A 48 -1.32 3.52 2.09
N LEU A 49 -0.59 3.84 1.01
CA LEU A 49 0.70 3.24 0.71
C LEU A 49 1.78 3.42 1.81
N PRO A 50 1.86 4.56 2.54
CA PRO A 50 2.87 4.72 3.60
C PRO A 50 2.78 3.70 4.73
N ARG A 51 1.65 3.01 4.89
CA ARG A 51 1.51 1.89 5.86
C ARG A 51 2.53 0.77 5.61
N THR A 52 3.01 0.62 4.37
CA THR A 52 4.08 -0.33 4.02
C THR A 52 5.38 -0.07 4.78
N LEU A 53 5.66 1.17 5.19
CA LEU A 53 6.86 1.49 5.95
C LEU A 53 6.85 0.84 7.34
N SER A 54 5.72 0.90 8.02
CA SER A 54 5.52 0.21 9.31
C SER A 54 5.59 -1.30 9.14
N LEU A 55 4.89 -1.86 8.14
CA LEU A 55 4.94 -3.29 7.84
C LEU A 55 6.37 -3.76 7.54
N GLN A 56 7.13 -2.99 6.77
CA GLN A 56 8.53 -3.28 6.48
C GLN A 56 9.38 -3.30 7.74
N ALA A 57 9.17 -2.34 8.65
CA ALA A 57 9.87 -2.28 9.93
C ALA A 57 9.56 -3.53 10.78
N SER A 58 8.27 -3.91 10.90
CA SER A 58 7.88 -5.13 11.62
C SER A 58 8.49 -6.39 11.03
N ILE A 59 8.49 -6.54 9.70
CA ILE A 59 9.12 -7.68 9.02
C ILE A 59 10.61 -7.74 9.32
N ARG A 60 11.30 -6.59 9.34
CA ARG A 60 12.74 -6.52 9.61
C ARG A 60 13.10 -6.76 11.07
N ALA A 61 12.21 -6.44 12.02
CA ALA A 61 12.42 -6.70 13.43
C ALA A 61 12.47 -8.20 13.76
N GLY A 62 11.90 -9.05 12.90
CA GLY A 62 11.94 -10.50 13.05
C GLY A 62 11.11 -10.98 14.25
N SER A 63 11.32 -12.23 14.67
CA SER A 63 10.53 -12.87 15.73
C SER A 63 11.23 -12.92 17.08
N ALA A 64 12.43 -12.34 17.23
CA ALA A 64 13.24 -12.49 18.44
C ALA A 64 12.47 -12.09 19.71
N SER A 65 11.79 -10.95 19.67
CA SER A 65 10.96 -10.45 20.79
C SER A 65 9.77 -11.35 21.15
N LEU A 66 9.29 -12.19 20.24
CA LEU A 66 8.21 -13.15 20.52
C LEU A 66 8.69 -14.33 21.37
N PHE A 67 10.00 -14.58 21.41
CA PHE A 67 10.60 -15.69 22.14
C PHE A 67 11.41 -15.24 23.37
N GLU A 68 11.35 -13.95 23.72
CA GLU A 68 12.02 -13.41 24.91
C GLU A 68 11.28 -13.75 26.22
N LEU A 69 9.97 -14.00 26.14
CA LEU A 69 9.16 -14.37 27.30
C LEU A 69 9.16 -15.89 27.51
N ASP A 70 9.47 -16.31 28.72
CA ASP A 70 9.32 -17.70 29.15
C ASP A 70 7.83 -18.07 29.23
N ALA A 71 7.51 -19.36 29.08
CA ALA A 71 6.14 -19.86 29.14
C ALA A 71 5.42 -19.48 30.45
N THR A 72 6.16 -19.25 31.53
CA THR A 72 5.62 -18.82 32.84
C THR A 72 5.27 -17.33 32.92
N GLN A 73 5.57 -16.55 31.87
CA GLN A 73 5.38 -15.09 31.83
C GLN A 73 4.19 -14.63 30.95
N PHE A 74 3.39 -15.57 30.43
CA PHE A 74 2.14 -15.32 29.68
C PHE A 74 0.91 -15.48 30.58
#